data_AF-A0A3R6SGB3-F1
#
_entry.id   AF-A0A3R6SGB3-F1
#
_cell.length_a   1.000
_cell.length_b   1.000
_cell.length_c   1.000
_cell.angle_alpha   90.00
_cell.angle_beta   90.00
_cell.angle_gamma   90.00
#
_symmetry.space_group_name_H-M   'P 1'
#
loop_
_entity.id
_entity.type
_entity.pdbx_description
1 polymer ?
#
loop_
_entity_poly.entity_id
_entity_poly.type
_entity_poly.pdbx_seq_one_letter_code
_entity_poly.pdbx_strand_id
1 'polypeptide(L)'
;MTNERAAEEKADLSYVTGVNSKSEMQAAYENSMSVINMMVVMMAAFSILMIVVVLYNSGVLSFNERVKEFATLKVLGLRSSKIRKILSIQNLWLSIIGILIGAPLANVSLNAMINTNGENFDYNLSLAPVDYIIAGILVMIISMLVSFMFSKRIRSLNMVETLKGVE
;
A
#
# COMPACT_ATOMS: atom_id res chain seq x y z
N MET A 1 32.67 -24.17 11.29
CA MET A 1 31.22 -24.33 11.50
C MET A 1 31.03 -25.66 12.22
N THR A 2 30.89 -25.64 13.54
CA THR A 2 30.91 -26.86 14.36
C THR A 2 29.90 -26.73 15.49
N ASN A 3 29.41 -27.86 15.99
CA ASN A 3 28.47 -27.95 17.11
C ASN A 3 29.10 -27.33 18.39
N GLU A 4 28.28 -26.84 19.33
CA GLU A 4 28.72 -26.09 20.53
C GLU A 4 29.91 -26.73 21.27
N ARG A 5 29.95 -28.07 21.35
CA ARG A 5 31.05 -28.84 21.98
C ARG A 5 32.40 -28.75 21.26
N ALA A 6 32.41 -28.52 19.95
CA ALA A 6 33.62 -28.36 19.14
C ALA A 6 34.00 -26.88 18.94
N ALA A 7 33.17 -25.96 19.44
CA ALA A 7 33.49 -24.54 19.54
C ALA A 7 34.35 -24.25 20.77
N GLU A 8 34.03 -24.88 21.91
CA GLU A 8 34.83 -24.77 23.15
C GLU A 8 36.25 -25.34 22.99
N GLU A 9 36.41 -26.49 22.31
CA GLU A 9 37.73 -27.13 22.10
C GLU A 9 38.66 -26.32 21.19
N LYS A 10 38.12 -25.43 20.35
CA LYS A 10 38.89 -24.55 19.44
C LYS A 10 39.04 -23.12 19.94
N ALA A 11 38.37 -22.77 21.04
CA ALA A 11 38.52 -21.48 21.71
C ALA A 11 39.83 -21.37 22.50
N ASP A 12 40.48 -22.50 22.82
CA ASP A 12 41.73 -22.56 23.61
C ASP A 12 43.01 -22.43 22.74
N LEU A 13 42.86 -22.24 21.43
CA LEU A 13 43.97 -21.99 20.52
C LEU A 13 44.27 -20.48 20.45
N SER A 14 45.51 -20.09 20.78
CA SER A 14 46.01 -18.69 20.86
C SER A 14 45.84 -17.83 19.58
N TYR A 15 45.35 -18.39 18.48
CA TYR A 15 45.13 -17.70 17.20
C TYR A 15 43.64 -17.49 16.86
N VAL A 16 42.71 -17.82 17.76
CA VAL A 16 41.27 -17.71 17.55
C VAL A 16 40.68 -16.64 18.47
N THR A 17 40.33 -15.48 17.89
CA THR A 17 39.82 -14.31 18.63
C THR A 17 38.32 -14.40 18.98
N GLY A 18 37.59 -15.38 18.43
CA GLY A 18 36.18 -15.61 18.76
C GLY A 18 35.58 -16.78 17.99
N VAL A 19 34.75 -17.57 18.67
CA VAL A 19 34.00 -18.68 18.06
C VAL A 19 32.53 -18.33 18.10
N ASN A 20 31.96 -17.97 16.96
CA ASN A 20 30.51 -17.76 16.84
C ASN A 20 29.85 -19.11 16.58
N SER A 21 28.94 -19.50 17.47
CA SER A 21 28.16 -20.71 17.29
C SER A 21 27.20 -20.52 16.10
N LYS A 22 26.91 -21.59 15.36
CA LYS A 22 25.95 -21.53 14.24
C LYS A 22 24.58 -21.00 14.69
N SER A 23 24.18 -21.35 15.92
CA SER A 23 22.98 -20.88 16.60
C SER A 23 22.96 -19.36 16.81
N GLU A 24 24.07 -18.78 17.26
CA GLU A 24 24.18 -17.34 17.50
C GLU A 24 24.14 -16.53 16.20
N MET A 25 24.81 -17.01 15.15
CA MET A 25 24.80 -16.36 13.84
C MET A 25 23.41 -16.44 13.17
N GLN A 26 22.71 -17.59 13.33
CA GLN A 26 21.33 -17.73 12.87
C GLN A 26 20.38 -16.81 13.64
N ALA A 27 20.48 -16.77 14.97
CA ALA A 27 19.67 -15.89 15.80
C ALA A 27 19.91 -14.40 15.49
N ALA A 28 21.17 -13.99 15.26
CA ALA A 28 21.50 -12.62 14.85
C ALA A 28 20.90 -12.26 13.47
N TYR A 29 20.94 -13.20 12.52
CA TYR A 29 20.34 -13.02 11.20
C TYR A 29 18.81 -12.96 11.26
N GLU A 30 18.17 -13.87 12.00
CA GLU A 30 16.71 -13.89 12.21
C GLU A 30 16.22 -12.60 12.88
N ASN A 31 16.93 -12.11 13.91
CA ASN A 31 16.62 -10.82 14.54
C ASN A 31 16.75 -9.66 13.55
N SER A 32 17.82 -9.62 12.76
CA SER A 32 18.02 -8.57 11.75
C SER A 32 16.91 -8.58 10.69
N MET A 33 16.53 -9.77 10.21
CA MET A 33 15.45 -9.93 9.23
C MET A 33 14.08 -9.59 9.81
N SER A 34 13.84 -9.92 11.09
CA SER A 34 12.61 -9.55 11.80
C SER A 34 12.44 -8.03 11.90
N VAL A 35 13.52 -7.29 12.19
CA VAL A 35 13.50 -5.81 12.23
C VAL A 35 13.15 -5.25 10.85
N ILE A 36 13.78 -5.74 9.78
CA ILE A 36 13.48 -5.31 8.40
C ILE A 36 12.01 -5.61 8.06
N ASN A 37 11.52 -6.81 8.37
CA ASN A 37 10.13 -7.19 8.11
C ASN A 37 9.14 -6.29 8.86
N MET A 38 9.43 -5.97 10.13
CA MET A 38 8.62 -5.03 10.90
C MET A 38 8.55 -3.65 10.25
N MET A 39 9.68 -3.13 9.75
CA MET A 39 9.73 -1.86 9.02
C MET A 39 8.88 -1.91 7.75
N VAL A 40 8.99 -2.98 6.96
CA VAL A 40 8.20 -3.17 5.72
C VAL A 40 6.70 -3.20 6.04
N VAL A 41 6.29 -3.92 7.08
CA VAL A 41 4.88 -3.98 7.52
C VAL A 41 4.38 -2.60 7.95
N MET A 42 5.18 -1.82 8.68
CA MET A 42 4.82 -0.45 9.05
C MET A 42 4.68 0.46 7.82
N MET A 43 5.62 0.39 6.87
CA MET A 43 5.54 1.15 5.62
C MET A 43 4.28 0.78 4.83
N ALA A 44 3.97 -0.51 4.70
CA ALA A 44 2.75 -0.98 4.05
C ALA A 44 1.48 -0.44 4.74
N ALA A 45 1.45 -0.43 6.08
CA ALA A 45 0.35 0.16 6.84
C ALA A 45 0.18 1.67 6.55
N PHE A 46 1.28 2.43 6.50
CA PHE A 46 1.25 3.85 6.13
C PHE A 46 0.78 4.06 4.69
N SER A 47 1.20 3.23 3.75
CA SER A 47 0.74 3.30 2.36
C SER A 47 -0.77 3.07 2.27
N ILE A 48 -1.32 2.10 3.00
CA ILE A 48 -2.76 1.86 3.06
C ILE A 48 -3.50 3.08 3.62
N LEU A 49 -3.01 3.68 4.70
CA LEU A 49 -3.58 4.91 5.26
C LEU A 49 -3.57 6.06 4.25
N MET A 50 -2.46 6.23 3.52
CA MET A 50 -2.34 7.25 2.47
C MET A 50 -3.37 7.05 1.36
N ILE A 51 -3.57 5.81 0.89
CA ILE A 51 -4.60 5.49 -0.12
C ILE A 51 -5.99 5.93 0.38
N VAL A 52 -6.32 5.64 1.63
CA VAL A 52 -7.60 6.02 2.24
C VAL A 52 -7.79 7.53 2.25
N VAL A 53 -6.79 8.28 2.71
CA VAL A 53 -6.83 9.75 2.82
C VAL A 53 -6.96 10.39 1.44
N VAL A 54 -6.14 9.96 0.47
CA VAL A 54 -6.12 10.52 -0.89
C VAL A 54 -7.45 10.27 -1.59
N LEU A 55 -7.96 9.03 -1.58
CA LEU A 55 -9.22 8.70 -2.24
C LEU A 55 -10.42 9.41 -1.58
N TYR A 56 -10.42 9.53 -0.25
CA TYR A 56 -11.47 10.26 0.46
C TYR A 56 -11.47 11.75 0.09
N ASN A 57 -10.31 12.40 0.17
CA ASN A 57 -10.18 13.82 -0.15
C ASN A 57 -10.50 14.10 -1.62
N SER A 58 -10.04 13.23 -2.53
CA SER A 58 -10.37 13.32 -3.96
C SER A 58 -11.87 13.20 -4.22
N GLY A 59 -12.55 12.24 -3.57
CA GLY A 59 -14.00 12.09 -3.66
C GLY A 59 -14.74 13.34 -3.18
N VAL A 60 -14.37 13.88 -2.01
CA VAL A 60 -14.97 15.09 -1.45
C VAL A 60 -14.76 16.28 -2.39
N LEU A 61 -13.55 16.46 -2.92
CA LEU A 61 -13.24 17.53 -3.88
C LEU A 61 -14.11 17.42 -5.14
N SER A 62 -14.10 16.25 -5.79
CA SER A 62 -14.90 15.99 -6.99
C SER A 62 -16.41 16.20 -6.76
N PHE A 63 -16.90 15.89 -5.56
CA PHE A 63 -18.30 16.15 -5.21
C PHE A 63 -18.60 17.65 -5.10
N ASN A 64 -17.72 18.42 -4.45
CA ASN A 64 -17.92 19.86 -4.28
C ASN A 64 -17.84 20.61 -5.62
N GLU A 65 -16.90 20.26 -6.49
CA GLU A 65 -16.76 20.88 -7.81
C GLU A 65 -17.99 20.63 -8.70
N ARG A 66 -18.62 19.46 -8.57
CA ARG A 66 -19.73 19.03 -9.43
C ARG A 66 -21.11 19.11 -8.76
N VAL A 67 -21.21 19.82 -7.64
CA VAL A 67 -22.45 19.90 -6.85
C VAL A 67 -23.62 20.48 -7.67
N LYS A 68 -23.37 21.50 -8.50
CA LYS A 68 -24.40 22.09 -9.37
C LYS A 68 -24.89 21.12 -10.44
N GLU A 69 -23.97 20.36 -11.05
CA GLU A 69 -24.32 19.32 -12.04
C GLU A 69 -25.21 18.25 -11.41
N PHE A 70 -24.83 17.76 -10.22
CA PHE A 70 -25.61 16.78 -9.47
C PHE A 70 -26.98 17.29 -9.03
N ALA A 71 -27.12 18.60 -8.76
CA ALA A 71 -28.41 19.22 -8.45
C ALA A 71 -29.34 19.19 -9.66
N THR A 72 -28.85 19.60 -10.83
CA THR A 72 -29.61 19.53 -12.09
C THR A 72 -30.03 18.09 -12.40
N LEU A 73 -29.13 17.13 -12.23
CA LEU A 73 -29.45 15.71 -12.43
C LEU A 73 -30.56 15.23 -11.47
N LYS A 74 -30.58 15.68 -10.21
CA LYS A 74 -31.67 15.36 -9.26
C LYS A 74 -33.01 15.95 -9.71
N VAL A 75 -33.03 17.17 -10.24
CA VAL A 75 -34.25 17.81 -10.77
C VAL A 75 -34.80 17.03 -11.98
N LEU A 76 -33.91 16.45 -12.79
CA LEU A 76 -34.28 15.52 -13.88
C LEU A 76 -34.72 14.12 -13.38
N GLY A 77 -34.84 13.91 -12.06
CA GLY A 77 -35.35 12.69 -11.46
C GLY A 77 -34.29 11.63 -11.11
N LEU A 78 -32.98 11.94 -11.20
CA LEU A 78 -31.95 10.99 -10.78
C LEU A 78 -31.90 10.84 -9.25
N ARG A 79 -32.02 9.59 -8.80
CA ARG A 79 -31.86 9.24 -7.38
C ARG A 79 -30.43 9.47 -6.91
N SER A 80 -30.27 9.92 -5.67
CA SER A 80 -28.95 10.08 -5.01
C SER A 80 -28.12 8.79 -4.98
N SER A 81 -28.72 7.61 -5.11
CA SER A 81 -27.98 6.34 -5.25
C SER A 81 -27.23 6.23 -6.59
N LYS A 82 -27.80 6.72 -7.70
CA LYS A 82 -27.15 6.71 -9.01
C LYS A 82 -25.96 7.66 -9.06
N ILE A 83 -26.09 8.85 -8.48
CA ILE A 83 -25.00 9.83 -8.39
C ILE A 83 -23.81 9.25 -7.58
N ARG A 84 -24.10 8.59 -6.45
CA ARG A 84 -23.07 7.91 -5.65
C ARG A 84 -22.39 6.78 -6.42
N LYS A 85 -23.15 6.00 -7.19
CA LYS A 85 -22.60 4.93 -8.04
C LYS A 85 -21.64 5.49 -9.10
N ILE A 86 -21.99 6.63 -9.71
CA ILE A 86 -21.11 7.30 -10.70
C ILE A 86 -19.79 7.71 -10.04
N LEU A 87 -19.83 8.35 -8.87
CA LEU A 87 -18.63 8.74 -8.13
C LEU A 87 -17.77 7.52 -7.71
N SER A 88 -18.40 6.44 -7.25
CA SER A 88 -17.66 5.21 -6.90
C SER A 88 -17.00 4.58 -8.12
N ILE A 89 -17.67 4.56 -9.29
CA ILE A 89 -17.08 4.05 -10.54
C ILE A 89 -15.90 4.90 -10.98
N GLN A 90 -15.97 6.23 -10.82
CA GLN A 90 -14.84 7.12 -11.12
C GLN A 90 -13.61 6.79 -10.26
N ASN A 91 -13.79 6.61 -8.95
CA ASN A 91 -12.70 6.22 -8.04
C ASN A 91 -12.14 4.82 -8.35
N LEU A 92 -12.99 3.87 -8.74
CA LEU A 92 -12.55 2.55 -9.18
C LEU A 92 -11.70 2.64 -10.45
N TRP A 93 -12.10 3.45 -11.43
CA TRP A 93 -11.30 3.69 -12.63
C TRP A 93 -9.94 4.31 -12.32
N LEU A 94 -9.89 5.31 -11.44
CA LEU A 94 -8.62 5.89 -10.98
C LEU A 94 -7.72 4.84 -10.33
N SER A 95 -8.30 3.92 -9.55
CA SER A 95 -7.55 2.85 -8.88
C SER A 95 -7.02 1.81 -9.87
N ILE A 96 -7.82 1.43 -10.87
CA ILE A 96 -7.41 0.49 -11.93
C ILE A 96 -6.25 1.08 -12.74
N ILE A 97 -6.37 2.34 -13.16
CA ILE A 97 -5.30 3.04 -13.90
C ILE A 97 -4.04 3.15 -13.03
N GLY A 98 -4.20 3.46 -11.74
CA GLY A 98 -3.11 3.51 -10.78
C GLY A 98 -2.39 2.17 -10.61
N ILE A 99 -3.11 1.06 -10.57
CA ILE A 99 -2.51 -0.29 -10.51
C ILE A 99 -1.79 -0.62 -11.82
N LEU A 100 -2.42 -0.34 -12.96
CA LEU A 100 -1.88 -0.66 -14.29
C LEU A 100 -0.56 0.08 -14.57
N ILE A 101 -0.46 1.34 -14.13
CA ILE A 101 0.74 2.16 -14.27
C ILE A 101 1.72 1.91 -13.12
N GLY A 102 1.22 1.69 -11.91
CA GLY A 102 2.03 1.50 -10.72
C GLY A 102 2.83 0.20 -10.71
N ALA A 103 2.25 -0.91 -11.20
CA ALA A 103 2.94 -2.19 -11.27
C ALA A 103 4.24 -2.16 -12.12
N PRO A 104 4.25 -1.66 -13.38
CA PRO A 104 5.47 -1.56 -14.16
C PRO A 104 6.45 -0.53 -13.58
N LEU A 105 5.96 0.60 -13.06
CA LEU A 105 6.80 1.60 -12.40
C LEU A 105 7.52 1.04 -11.17
N ALA A 106 6.81 0.24 -10.35
CA ALA A 106 7.39 -0.43 -9.20
C ALA A 106 8.49 -1.42 -9.62
N ASN A 107 8.24 -2.21 -10.66
CA ASN A 107 9.23 -3.15 -11.19
C ASN A 107 10.48 -2.44 -11.72
N VAL A 108 10.31 -1.38 -12.51
CA VAL A 108 11.43 -0.59 -13.06
C VAL A 108 12.23 0.08 -11.94
N SER A 109 11.57 0.70 -10.97
CA SER A 109 12.24 1.36 -9.85
C SER A 109 13.01 0.37 -8.98
N LEU A 110 12.44 -0.80 -8.72
CA LEU A 110 13.08 -1.83 -7.90
C LEU A 110 14.33 -2.39 -8.60
N ASN A 111 14.22 -2.71 -9.89
CA ASN A 111 15.37 -3.14 -10.70
C ASN A 111 16.45 -2.05 -10.75
N ALA A 112 16.08 -0.78 -10.95
CA ALA A 112 17.04 0.32 -10.96
C ALA A 112 17.79 0.48 -9.63
N MET A 113 17.08 0.36 -8.49
CA MET A 113 17.71 0.39 -7.17
C MET A 113 18.71 -0.76 -6.99
N ILE A 114 18.37 -1.96 -7.42
CA ILE A 114 19.19 -3.15 -7.18
C ILE A 114 20.44 -3.15 -8.07
N ASN A 115 20.29 -2.76 -9.34
CA ASN A 115 21.43 -2.56 -10.25
C ASN A 115 22.43 -1.49 -9.75
N THR A 116 22.01 -0.60 -8.85
CA THR A 116 22.88 0.46 -8.29
C THR A 116 23.69 0.00 -7.06
N ASN A 117 23.36 -1.14 -6.43
CA ASN A 117 24.01 -1.61 -5.20
C ASN A 117 25.38 -2.32 -5.42
N GLY A 118 25.82 -2.48 -6.69
CA GLY A 118 27.13 -3.06 -7.05
C GLY A 118 27.18 -4.59 -7.02
N GLU A 119 28.28 -5.17 -7.54
CA GLU A 119 28.46 -6.63 -7.74
C GLU A 119 28.48 -7.48 -6.45
N ASN A 120 28.40 -6.86 -5.27
CA ASN A 120 28.48 -7.56 -3.98
C ASN A 120 27.14 -8.18 -3.52
N PHE A 121 26.03 -7.84 -4.17
CA PHE A 121 24.70 -8.32 -3.81
C PHE A 121 23.97 -8.89 -5.03
N ASP A 122 24.12 -10.19 -5.24
CA ASP A 122 23.43 -10.92 -6.31
C ASP A 122 22.00 -11.30 -5.86
N TYR A 123 21.14 -10.30 -5.71
CA TYR A 123 19.73 -10.52 -5.41
C TYR A 123 19.01 -11.00 -6.66
N ASN A 124 18.70 -12.29 -6.72
CA ASN A 124 17.78 -12.82 -7.72
C ASN A 124 16.36 -12.33 -7.42
N LEU A 125 15.94 -11.22 -8.04
CA LEU A 125 14.55 -10.77 -7.98
C LEU A 125 13.67 -11.67 -8.83
N SER A 126 13.23 -12.77 -8.23
CA SER A 126 12.08 -13.50 -8.73
C SER A 126 10.84 -13.00 -7.99
N LEU A 127 10.29 -11.87 -8.43
CA LEU A 127 8.93 -11.49 -8.04
C LEU A 127 7.97 -12.31 -8.90
N ALA A 128 7.21 -13.20 -8.25
CA ALA A 128 6.23 -13.98 -8.96
C ALA A 128 5.13 -13.04 -9.49
N PRO A 129 4.60 -13.25 -10.72
CA PRO A 129 3.46 -12.48 -11.22
C PRO A 129 2.25 -12.51 -10.27
N VAL A 130 2.15 -13.54 -9.44
CA VAL A 130 1.13 -13.71 -8.41
C VAL A 130 1.17 -12.59 -7.36
N ASP A 131 2.35 -12.11 -6.97
CA ASP A 131 2.50 -11.08 -5.93
C ASP A 131 1.92 -9.73 -6.39
N TYR A 132 2.10 -9.40 -7.68
CA TYR A 132 1.49 -8.23 -8.30
C TYR A 132 -0.04 -8.33 -8.35
N ILE A 133 -0.58 -9.52 -8.60
CA ILE A 133 -2.04 -9.76 -8.60
C ILE A 133 -2.60 -9.60 -7.19
N ILE A 134 -1.95 -10.19 -6.18
CA ILE A 134 -2.37 -10.06 -4.77
C ILE A 134 -2.35 -8.59 -4.34
N ALA A 135 -1.29 -7.86 -4.64
CA ALA A 135 -1.19 -6.43 -4.34
C ALA A 135 -2.29 -5.62 -5.06
N GLY A 136 -2.55 -5.90 -6.34
CA GLY A 136 -3.61 -5.25 -7.10
C GLY A 136 -5.01 -5.51 -6.53
N ILE A 137 -5.30 -6.75 -6.13
CA ILE A 137 -6.57 -7.12 -5.47
C ILE A 137 -6.70 -6.39 -4.13
N LEU A 138 -5.62 -6.33 -3.34
CA LEU A 138 -5.61 -5.64 -2.05
C LEU A 138 -5.93 -4.14 -2.22
N VAL A 139 -5.30 -3.46 -3.20
CA VAL A 139 -5.59 -2.06 -3.51
C VAL A 139 -7.03 -1.87 -3.98
N MET A 140 -7.56 -2.78 -4.80
CA MET A 140 -8.96 -2.75 -5.24
C MET A 140 -9.94 -2.87 -4.06
N ILE A 141 -9.69 -3.78 -3.12
CA ILE A 141 -10.51 -3.95 -1.91
C ILE A 141 -10.51 -2.67 -1.09
N ILE A 142 -9.33 -2.08 -0.84
CA ILE A 142 -9.21 -0.82 -0.09
C ILE A 142 -9.97 0.30 -0.79
N SER A 143 -9.77 0.47 -2.10
CA SER A 143 -10.46 1.52 -2.87
C SER A 143 -11.99 1.39 -2.82
N MET A 144 -12.48 0.16 -2.86
CA MET A 144 -13.91 -0.13 -2.72
C MET A 144 -14.43 0.20 -1.32
N LEU A 145 -13.67 -0.13 -0.27
CA LEU A 145 -14.00 0.24 1.11
C LEU A 145 -14.05 1.76 1.30
N VAL A 146 -13.07 2.49 0.76
CA VAL A 146 -13.03 3.95 0.85
C VAL A 146 -14.20 4.57 0.09
N SER A 147 -14.49 4.07 -1.11
CA SER A 147 -15.64 4.50 -1.90
C SER A 147 -16.97 4.28 -1.16
N PHE A 148 -17.09 3.18 -0.41
CA PHE A 148 -18.23 2.91 0.46
C PHE A 148 -18.30 3.89 1.65
N MET A 149 -17.18 4.16 2.32
CA MET A 149 -17.11 5.16 3.40
C MET A 149 -17.52 6.55 2.92
N PHE A 150 -17.00 6.99 1.79
CA PHE A 150 -17.34 8.26 1.16
C PHE A 150 -18.83 8.34 0.80
N SER A 151 -19.39 7.29 0.20
CA SER A 151 -20.82 7.16 -0.13
C SER A 151 -21.72 7.29 1.10
N LYS A 152 -21.28 6.77 2.26
CA LYS A 152 -21.99 6.89 3.53
C LYS A 152 -21.95 8.33 4.05
N ARG A 153 -20.83 9.03 3.93
CA ARG A 153 -20.67 10.43 4.36
C ARG A 153 -21.46 11.42 3.51
N ILE A 154 -21.58 11.21 2.20
CA ILE A 154 -22.47 12.03 1.34
C ILE A 154 -23.93 11.98 1.82
N ARG A 155 -24.36 10.89 2.47
CA ARG A 155 -25.73 10.79 3.01
C ARG A 155 -26.03 11.82 4.10
N SER A 156 -25.00 12.32 4.80
CA SER A 156 -25.13 13.36 5.83
C SER A 156 -24.87 14.78 5.31
N LEU A 157 -24.34 14.95 4.10
CA LEU A 157 -24.14 16.25 3.48
C LEU A 157 -25.43 16.62 2.73
N ASN A 158 -26.31 17.34 3.41
CA ASN A 158 -27.59 17.77 2.85
C ASN A 158 -27.36 18.70 1.66
N MET A 159 -27.50 18.13 0.47
CA MET A 159 -27.50 18.86 -0.81
C MET A 159 -28.55 19.99 -0.90
N VAL A 160 -29.52 20.00 0.02
CA VAL A 160 -30.57 21.00 0.13
C VAL A 160 -30.08 22.27 0.85
N GLU A 161 -29.00 22.18 1.63
CA GLU A 161 -28.43 23.28 2.41
C GLU A 161 -27.57 24.20 1.53
N THR A 162 -26.85 23.63 0.55
CA THR A 162 -26.13 24.39 -0.49
C THR A 162 -27.04 25.20 -1.41
N LEU A 163 -28.34 24.88 -1.48
CA LEU A 163 -29.33 25.67 -2.21
C LEU A 163 -29.96 26.79 -1.35
N LYS A 164 -29.86 26.72 -0.02
CA LYS A 164 -30.39 27.75 0.89
C LYS A 164 -29.40 28.88 1.20
N GLY A 165 -28.10 28.68 0.94
CA GLY A 165 -27.08 29.71 1.14
C GLY A 165 -26.92 30.72 -0.01
N VAL A 166 -27.85 30.76 -0.96
CA VAL A 166 -27.85 31.66 -2.12
C VAL A 166 -29.06 32.62 -2.09
N GLU A 167 -29.79 32.68 -0.98
CA GLU A 167 -30.67 33.81 -0.65
C GLU A 167 -29.97 34.81 0.27
#